data_AF-A0A1E5FW50-F1
#
_entry.id   AF-A0A1E5FW50-F1
#
_cell.length_a   1.000
_cell.length_b   1.000
_cell.length_c   1.000
_cell.angle_alpha   90.00
_cell.angle_beta   90.00
_cell.angle_gamma   90.00
#
_symmetry.space_group_name_H-M   'P 1'
#
loop_
_entity.id
_entity.type
_entity.pdbx_description
1 polymer ?
#
loop_
_entity_poly.entity_id
_entity_poly.type
_entity_poly.pdbx_seq_one_letter_code
_entity_poly.pdbx_strand_id
1 'polypeptide(L)'
;MSHVSRSKLYTLVSMLSFAVGVLALDAGVSGLFPLFVVVISFFSFVINSFLCLFGGKREDGFDAYQKANQTRSGALVKGLEDSNK
;
A
#
# COMPACT_ATOMS: atom_id res chain seq x y z
N MET A 1 -6.97 -11.60 0.23
CA MET A 1 -5.74 -11.13 -0.47
C MET A 1 -5.14 -10.00 0.36
N SER A 2 -3.90 -10.12 0.86
CA SER A 2 -3.31 -9.11 1.73
C SER A 2 -3.10 -7.78 0.98
N HIS A 3 -3.08 -6.66 1.72
CA HIS A 3 -2.84 -5.31 1.18
C HIS A 3 -1.54 -5.27 0.34
N VAL A 4 -0.51 -5.96 0.81
CA VAL A 4 0.79 -6.12 0.14
C VAL A 4 0.69 -6.83 -1.22
N SER A 5 -0.20 -7.81 -1.37
CA SER A 5 -0.40 -8.51 -2.66
C SER A 5 -1.10 -7.62 -3.69
N ARG A 6 -1.98 -6.71 -3.25
CA ARG A 6 -2.65 -5.73 -4.13
C ARG A 6 -1.68 -4.65 -4.61
N SER A 7 -0.87 -4.08 -3.71
CA SER A 7 0.14 -3.07 -4.08
C SER A 7 1.21 -3.62 -5.03
N LYS A 8 1.63 -4.89 -4.88
CA LYS A 8 2.52 -5.56 -5.84
C LYS A 8 1.90 -5.67 -7.23
N LEU A 9 0.63 -6.07 -7.32
CA LEU A 9 -0.10 -6.14 -8.59
C LEU A 9 -0.20 -4.77 -9.25
N TYR A 10 -0.59 -3.72 -8.51
CA TYR A 10 -0.69 -2.36 -9.05
C TYR A 10 0.65 -1.81 -9.52
N THR A 11 1.74 -2.13 -8.81
CA THR A 11 3.09 -1.75 -9.23
C THR A 11 3.45 -2.38 -10.57
N LEU A 12 3.15 -3.68 -10.75
CA LEU A 12 3.40 -4.42 -11.99
C LEU A 12 2.57 -3.87 -13.17
N VAL A 13 1.27 -3.64 -12.95
CA VAL A 13 0.39 -3.06 -13.97
C VAL A 13 0.87 -1.65 -14.35
N SER A 14 1.28 -0.84 -13.39
CA SER A 14 1.79 0.52 -13.63
C SER A 14 3.08 0.51 -14.47
N MET A 15 4.00 -0.42 -14.20
CA MET A 15 5.19 -0.61 -15.04
C MET A 15 4.84 -0.99 -16.48
N LEU A 16 3.90 -1.93 -16.65
CA LEU A 16 3.49 -2.40 -17.98
C LEU A 16 2.83 -1.26 -18.78
N SER A 17 1.91 -0.53 -18.15
CA SER A 17 1.23 0.62 -18.77
C SER A 17 2.18 1.76 -19.10
N PHE A 18 3.20 2.00 -18.25
CA PHE A 18 4.25 2.97 -18.54
C PHE A 18 5.07 2.56 -19.78
N ALA A 19 5.52 1.31 -19.85
CA ALA A 19 6.28 0.80 -20.98
C ALA A 19 5.49 0.90 -22.30
N VAL A 20 4.20 0.50 -22.27
CA VAL A 20 3.30 0.62 -23.44
C VAL A 20 3.10 2.08 -23.83
N GLY A 21 2.92 2.98 -22.86
CA GLY A 21 2.77 4.41 -23.12
C GLY A 21 4.01 5.04 -23.77
N VAL A 22 5.21 4.68 -23.30
CA VAL A 22 6.48 5.15 -23.89
C VAL A 22 6.66 4.59 -25.29
N LEU A 23 6.41 3.30 -25.50
CA LEU A 23 6.48 2.68 -26.83
C LEU A 23 5.49 3.30 -27.82
N ALA A 24 4.30 3.68 -27.37
CA ALA A 24 3.33 4.38 -28.21
C ALA A 24 3.84 5.76 -28.65
N LEU A 25 4.44 6.53 -27.73
CA LEU A 25 5.05 7.82 -28.06
C LEU A 25 6.23 7.66 -29.02
N ASP A 26 7.08 6.66 -28.81
CA ASP A 26 8.25 6.36 -29.65
C ASP A 26 7.84 5.90 -31.06
N ALA A 27 6.75 5.13 -31.18
CA ALA A 27 6.17 4.73 -32.46
C ALA A 27 5.47 5.89 -33.21
N GLY A 28 5.59 7.13 -32.72
CA GLY A 28 5.02 8.31 -33.36
C GLY A 28 3.52 8.45 -33.14
N VAL A 29 2.93 7.72 -32.19
CA VAL A 29 1.54 7.95 -31.75
C VAL A 29 1.54 9.26 -30.95
N SER A 30 1.48 10.37 -31.68
CA SER A 30 1.38 11.70 -31.11
C SER A 30 -0.05 11.97 -30.68
N GLY A 31 -0.25 12.29 -29.40
CA GLY A 31 -1.56 12.60 -28.87
C GLY A 31 -1.55 12.82 -27.37
N LEU A 32 -2.60 13.49 -26.88
CA LEU A 32 -2.80 13.75 -25.46
C LEU A 32 -2.98 12.44 -24.66
N PHE A 33 -3.59 11.43 -25.30
CA PHE A 33 -3.88 10.12 -24.69
C PHE A 33 -2.63 9.35 -24.22
N PRO A 34 -1.64 9.02 -25.08
CA PRO A 34 -0.45 8.30 -24.64
C PRO A 34 0.36 9.10 -23.59
N LEU A 35 0.34 10.43 -23.67
CA LEU A 35 0.97 11.28 -22.66
C LEU A 35 0.29 11.14 -21.29
N PHE A 36 -1.05 11.14 -21.22
CA PHE A 36 -1.77 10.87 -19.97
C PHE A 36 -1.51 9.47 -19.42
N VAL A 37 -1.46 8.46 -20.30
CA VAL A 37 -1.16 7.07 -19.89
C VAL A 37 0.22 7.00 -19.24
N VAL A 38 1.24 7.61 -19.84
CA VAL A 38 2.60 7.65 -19.29
C VAL A 38 2.63 8.36 -17.93
N VAL A 39 2.02 9.54 -17.84
CA VAL A 39 2.01 10.36 -16.61
C VAL A 39 1.31 9.63 -15.46
N ILE A 40 0.10 9.13 -15.68
CA ILE A 40 -0.69 8.44 -14.65
C ILE A 40 0.00 7.13 -14.23
N SER A 41 0.57 6.39 -15.19
CA SER A 41 1.30 5.14 -14.89
C SER A 41 2.56 5.41 -14.08
N PHE A 42 3.29 6.48 -14.39
CA PHE A 42 4.48 6.88 -13.63
C PHE A 42 4.14 7.21 -12.18
N PHE A 43 3.15 8.09 -11.95
CA PHE A 43 2.75 8.45 -10.59
C PHE A 43 2.17 7.25 -9.83
N SER A 44 1.38 6.41 -10.50
CA SER A 44 0.84 5.17 -9.90
C SER A 44 1.96 4.21 -9.49
N PHE A 45 3.01 4.09 -10.30
CA PHE A 45 4.19 3.30 -9.97
C PHE A 45 4.92 3.85 -8.74
N VAL A 46 5.19 5.16 -8.71
CA VAL A 46 5.89 5.81 -7.59
C VAL A 46 5.12 5.63 -6.28
N ILE A 47 3.81 5.88 -6.28
CA ILE A 47 2.97 5.76 -5.09
C ILE A 47 2.91 4.31 -4.60
N ASN A 48 2.62 3.36 -5.50
CA ASN A 48 2.50 1.94 -5.11
C ASN A 48 3.84 1.33 -4.70
N SER A 49 4.94 1.73 -5.32
CA SER A 49 6.29 1.30 -4.93
C SER A 49 6.65 1.85 -3.54
N PHE A 50 6.34 3.11 -3.26
CA PHE A 50 6.52 3.70 -1.94
C PHE A 50 5.66 3.02 -0.87
N LEU A 51 4.39 2.74 -1.15
CA LEU A 51 3.50 1.97 -0.27
C LEU A 51 4.01 0.53 -0.07
N CYS A 52 4.57 -0.11 -1.10
CA CYS A 52 5.09 -1.45 -0.98
C CYS A 52 6.36 -1.50 -0.11
N LEU A 53 7.23 -0.48 -0.20
CA LEU A 53 8.50 -0.42 0.54
C LEU A 53 8.32 0.11 1.97
N PHE A 54 7.42 1.07 2.19
CA PHE A 54 7.26 1.77 3.47
C PHE A 54 5.91 1.55 4.15
N GLY A 55 4.89 1.06 3.43
CA GLY A 55 3.56 0.80 3.97
C GLY A 55 3.48 -0.43 4.86
N GLY A 56 4.40 -1.38 4.75
CA GLY A 56 4.50 -2.51 5.69
C GLY A 56 5.37 -2.24 6.93
N LYS A 57 6.08 -1.10 6.97
CA LYS A 57 7.04 -0.76 8.03
C LYS A 57 6.51 0.26 9.04
N ARG A 58 5.41 0.93 8.70
CA ARG A 58 4.65 1.70 9.68
C ARG A 58 3.69 0.70 10.31
N GLU A 59 3.92 0.34 11.57
CA GLU A 59 2.86 -0.24 12.41
C GLU A 59 1.63 0.64 12.16
N ASP A 60 0.61 0.09 11.49
CA ASP A 60 -0.62 0.83 11.24
C ASP A 60 -1.04 1.40 12.60
N GLY A 61 -1.34 2.70 12.68
CA GLY A 61 -1.73 3.30 13.97
C GLY A 61 -2.84 2.48 14.63
N PHE A 62 -3.68 1.83 13.83
CA PHE A 62 -4.68 0.86 14.23
C PHE A 62 -4.13 -0.38 14.95
N ASP A 63 -3.02 -0.95 14.49
CA ASP A 63 -2.33 -2.09 15.12
C ASP A 63 -1.74 -1.68 16.48
N ALA A 64 -1.16 -0.47 16.57
CA ALA A 64 -0.71 0.09 17.83
C ALA A 64 -1.88 0.33 18.81
N TYR A 65 -3.01 0.85 18.31
CA TYR A 65 -4.23 1.00 19.10
C TYR A 65 -4.81 -0.35 19.55
N GLN A 66 -4.82 -1.34 18.66
CA GLN A 66 -5.35 -2.67 18.95
C GLN A 66 -4.49 -3.40 19.99
N LYS A 67 -3.16 -3.30 19.87
CA LYS A 67 -2.21 -3.83 20.86
C LYS A 67 -2.33 -3.12 22.22
N ALA A 68 -2.51 -1.79 22.22
CA ALA A 68 -2.74 -1.03 23.44
C ALA A 68 -4.04 -1.45 24.15
N ASN A 69 -5.12 -1.65 23.38
CA ASN A 69 -6.39 -2.13 23.94
C ASN A 69 -6.29 -3.55 24.47
N GLN A 70 -5.62 -4.45 23.75
CA GLN A 70 -5.43 -5.83 24.18
C GLN A 70 -4.60 -5.91 25.48
N THR A 71 -3.58 -5.06 25.61
CA THR A 71 -2.77 -4.95 26.84
C THR A 71 -3.61 -4.43 28.02
N ARG A 72 -4.47 -3.42 27.78
CA ARG A 72 -5.38 -2.88 28.81
C ARG A 72 -6.42 -3.91 29.26
N SER A 73 -7.05 -4.61 28.32
CA SER A 73 -7.99 -5.67 28.64
C SER A 73 -7.33 -6.83 29.38
N GLY A 74 -6.12 -7.22 28.99
CA GLY A 74 -5.35 -8.25 29.69
C GLY A 74 -5.02 -7.85 31.14
N ALA A 75 -4.62 -6.60 31.37
CA ALA A 75 -4.36 -6.09 32.71
C ALA A 75 -5.62 -6.04 33.59
N LEU A 76 -6.77 -5.67 33.01
CA LEU A 76 -8.06 -5.66 33.70
C LEU A 76 -8.50 -7.07 34.12
N VAL A 77 -8.38 -8.05 33.22
CA VAL A 77 -8.71 -9.45 33.53
C VAL A 77 -7.82 -9.99 34.64
N LYS A 78 -6.51 -9.74 34.56
CA LYS A 78 -5.55 -10.20 35.56
C LYS A 78 -5.77 -9.56 36.94
N GLY A 79 -6.10 -8.26 36.96
CA GLY A 79 -6.46 -7.56 38.21
C GLY A 79 -7.78 -8.04 38.81
N LEU A 80 -8.74 -8.45 37.97
CA LEU A 80 -10.00 -9.03 38.44
C LEU A 80 -9.79 -10.44 39.02
N GLU A 81 -8.95 -11.27 38.39
CA GLU A 81 -8.58 -12.60 38.89
C GLU A 81 -7.83 -12.52 40.23
N ASP A 82 -6.87 -11.60 40.37
CA ASP A 82 -6.15 -11.37 41.63
C ASP A 82 -7.05 -10.85 42.75
N SER A 83 -8.11 -10.08 42.42
CA SER A 83 -9.08 -9.59 43.41
C SER A 83 -10.08 -10.65 43.88
N ASN A 84 -10.24 -11.75 43.15
CA ASN A 84 -11.20 -12.81 43.45
C ASN A 84 -10.57 -14.01 44.19
N LYS A 85 -9.30 -13.88 44.57
CA LYS A 85 -8.48 -14.87 45.24
C LYS A 85 -8.17 -14.45 46.67
#